data_AF-A0A3Q3VLQ4-F1
#
_entry.id   AF-A0A3Q3VLQ4-F1
#
_cell.length_a   1.000
_cell.length_b   1.000
_cell.length_c   1.000
_cell.angle_alpha   90.00
_cell.angle_beta   90.00
_cell.angle_gamma   90.00
#
_symmetry.space_group_name_H-M   'P 1'
#
loop_
_entity.id
_entity.type
_entity.pdbx_description
1 polymer ?
#
loop_
_entity_poly.entity_id
_entity_poly.type
_entity_poly.pdbx_seq_one_letter_code
_entity_poly.pdbx_strand_id
1 'polypeptide(L)'
;MSRIAGVLRRAFGVVREHVGTDHVGNKYYVIPEQKTWTRVVRAKRMVVAANPTEYEYMEGSIPMEWDELLKNESYREQIKLKAKEVEEKDLALQNKEYEEGLVATPVKTLTKGHAATTSFGKEEISEDPHSTGNTFQPGSWMPNPKK
;
A
#
# COMPACT_ATOMS: atom_id res chain seq x y z
N MET A 1 9.82 -16.41 -55.94
CA MET A 1 8.96 -15.43 -55.25
C MET A 1 8.00 -14.82 -56.25
N SER A 2 6.71 -15.15 -56.16
CA SER A 2 5.73 -15.11 -57.24
C SER A 2 5.41 -13.71 -57.78
N ARG A 3 5.60 -13.49 -59.09
CA ARG A 3 5.20 -12.26 -59.82
C ARG A 3 3.69 -12.01 -59.76
N ILE A 4 2.89 -13.07 -59.57
CA ILE A 4 1.43 -13.04 -59.56
C ILE A 4 0.90 -12.32 -58.30
N ALA A 5 1.53 -12.53 -57.15
CA ALA A 5 1.16 -11.86 -55.90
C ALA A 5 1.40 -10.33 -55.95
N GLY A 6 2.41 -9.90 -56.72
CA GLY A 6 2.68 -8.48 -56.96
C GLY A 6 1.59 -7.80 -57.80
N VAL A 7 1.07 -8.48 -58.82
CA VAL A 7 0.00 -7.97 -59.70
C VAL A 7 -1.33 -7.84 -58.94
N LEU A 8 -1.68 -8.84 -58.11
CA LEU A 8 -2.91 -8.80 -57.30
C LEU A 8 -2.88 -7.70 -56.23
N ARG A 9 -1.72 -7.46 -55.58
CA ARG A 9 -1.56 -6.31 -54.68
C ARG A 9 -1.70 -4.97 -55.40
N ARG A 10 -1.28 -4.88 -56.67
CA ARG A 10 -1.39 -3.66 -57.48
C ARG A 10 -2.81 -3.40 -57.98
N ALA A 11 -3.58 -4.45 -58.23
CA ALA A 11 -4.96 -4.35 -58.71
C ALA A 11 -6.00 -4.13 -57.58
N PHE A 12 -5.79 -4.70 -56.39
CA PHE A 12 -6.78 -4.71 -55.31
C PHE A 12 -6.29 -4.18 -53.95
N GLY A 13 -4.99 -4.03 -53.76
CA GLY A 13 -4.38 -3.61 -52.48
C GLY A 13 -4.13 -2.11 -52.40
N VAL A 14 -4.20 -1.55 -51.19
CA VAL A 14 -3.75 -0.18 -50.93
C VAL A 14 -2.23 -0.19 -50.83
N VAL A 15 -1.55 0.46 -51.79
CA VAL A 15 -0.09 0.65 -51.72
C VAL A 15 0.24 1.56 -50.53
N ARG A 16 1.22 1.15 -49.71
CA ARG A 16 1.76 1.92 -48.58
C ARG A 16 3.26 2.09 -48.78
N GLU A 17 3.75 3.31 -48.68
CA GLU A 17 5.17 3.64 -48.75
C GLU A 17 5.73 3.77 -47.34
N HIS A 18 6.85 3.09 -47.08
CA HIS A 18 7.53 3.16 -45.78
C HIS A 18 8.35 4.45 -45.70
N VAL A 19 8.05 5.29 -44.71
CA VAL A 19 8.70 6.59 -44.53
C VAL A 19 9.86 6.50 -43.54
N GLY A 20 9.73 5.66 -42.52
CA GLY A 20 10.77 5.51 -41.51
C GLY A 20 10.33 4.72 -40.30
N THR A 21 11.28 4.50 -39.41
CA THR A 21 11.10 3.82 -38.13
C THR A 21 11.61 4.70 -37.01
N ASP A 22 10.83 4.84 -35.95
CA ASP A 22 11.24 5.58 -34.75
C ASP A 22 12.17 4.72 -33.86
N HIS A 23 12.82 5.33 -32.87
CA HIS A 23 13.67 4.67 -31.87
C HIS A 23 12.92 3.59 -31.06
N VAL A 24 11.61 3.76 -30.88
CA VAL A 24 10.71 2.78 -30.24
C VAL A 24 10.33 1.63 -31.20
N GLY A 25 10.76 1.68 -32.46
CA GLY A 25 10.51 0.66 -33.48
C GLY A 25 9.19 0.82 -34.26
N ASN A 26 8.41 1.89 -33.98
CA ASN A 26 7.16 2.17 -34.67
C ASN A 26 7.40 2.45 -36.16
N LYS A 27 6.59 1.86 -37.04
CA LYS A 27 6.76 2.00 -38.49
C LYS A 27 5.76 2.99 -39.07
N TYR A 28 6.29 3.96 -39.81
CA TYR A 28 5.50 5.04 -40.41
C TYR A 28 5.29 4.76 -41.89
N TYR A 29 4.03 4.87 -42.32
CA TYR A 29 3.64 4.67 -43.70
C TYR A 29 2.85 5.86 -44.23
N VAL A 30 3.15 6.25 -45.47
CA VAL A 30 2.32 7.16 -46.26
C VAL A 30 1.55 6.33 -47.27
N ILE A 31 0.25 6.55 -47.33
CA ILE A 31 -0.63 5.98 -48.33
C ILE A 31 -0.87 7.08 -49.35
N PRO A 32 -0.31 7.00 -50.56
CA PRO A 32 -0.59 7.98 -51.60
C PRO A 32 -2.03 7.85 -52.09
N GLU A 33 -2.55 8.94 -52.66
CA GLU A 33 -3.87 8.92 -53.28
C GLU A 33 -3.87 7.95 -54.45
N GLN A 34 -4.80 6.99 -54.44
CA GLN A 34 -4.92 6.01 -55.51
C GLN A 34 -6.40 5.74 -55.80
N LYS A 35 -6.71 5.66 -57.10
CA LYS A 35 -8.04 5.36 -57.60
C LYS A 35 -7.98 3.96 -58.21
N THR A 36 -8.50 2.98 -57.49
CA THR A 36 -8.78 1.66 -58.08
C THR A 36 -10.19 1.68 -58.67
N TRP A 37 -10.47 0.76 -59.59
CA TRP A 37 -11.76 0.67 -60.29
C TRP A 37 -12.97 0.63 -59.32
N THR A 38 -12.79 0.07 -58.13
CA THR A 38 -13.83 -0.06 -57.12
C THR A 38 -13.73 0.95 -55.97
N ARG A 39 -12.59 1.63 -55.78
CA ARG A 39 -12.37 2.44 -54.57
C ARG A 39 -11.40 3.61 -54.80
N VAL A 40 -11.81 4.79 -54.34
CA VAL A 40 -10.93 5.96 -54.23
C VAL A 40 -10.36 6.01 -52.81
N VAL A 41 -9.04 5.88 -52.68
CA VAL A 41 -8.32 5.99 -51.41
C VAL A 41 -7.63 7.35 -51.38
N ARG A 42 -8.05 8.21 -50.44
CA ARG A 42 -7.41 9.50 -50.19
C ARG A 42 -6.04 9.32 -49.56
N ALA A 43 -5.15 10.27 -49.82
CA ALA A 43 -3.85 10.29 -49.19
C ALA A 43 -3.97 10.36 -47.67
N LYS A 44 -3.27 9.49 -46.94
CA LYS A 44 -3.25 9.51 -45.47
C LYS A 44 -1.95 8.96 -44.90
N ARG A 45 -1.63 9.41 -43.69
CA ARG A 45 -0.51 8.89 -42.90
C ARG A 45 -1.04 7.81 -41.95
N MET A 46 -0.24 6.76 -41.75
CA MET A 46 -0.57 5.64 -40.87
C MET A 46 0.67 5.27 -40.06
N VAL A 47 0.46 4.98 -38.77
CA VAL A 47 1.48 4.44 -37.88
C VAL A 47 1.09 3.01 -37.54
N VAL A 48 2.04 2.08 -37.64
CA VAL A 48 1.90 0.71 -37.15
C VAL A 48 2.78 0.60 -35.92
N ALA A 49 2.16 0.40 -34.76
CA ALA A 49 2.87 0.22 -33.50
C ALA A 49 3.76 -1.04 -33.58
N ALA A 50 4.98 -0.94 -33.08
CA ALA A 50 5.94 -2.05 -33.06
C ALA A 50 5.50 -3.16 -32.11
N ASN A 51 4.89 -2.76 -30.99
CA ASN A 51 4.34 -3.66 -29.99
C ASN A 51 2.83 -3.40 -29.87
N PRO A 52 1.97 -4.29 -30.40
CA PRO A 52 0.52 -4.15 -30.27
C PRO A 52 0.01 -4.51 -28.87
N THR A 53 0.81 -5.15 -28.02
CA THR A 53 0.45 -5.51 -26.64
C THR A 53 1.04 -4.47 -25.68
N GLU A 54 0.33 -3.34 -25.51
CA GLU A 54 0.69 -2.28 -24.55
C GLU A 54 0.69 -2.74 -23.06
N TYR A 55 0.25 -3.97 -22.75
CA TYR A 55 -0.05 -4.41 -21.37
C TYR A 55 0.75 -5.62 -20.86
N GLU A 56 1.68 -6.18 -21.64
CA GLU A 56 2.51 -7.29 -21.14
C GLU A 56 3.65 -6.74 -20.29
N TYR A 57 3.37 -6.51 -19.01
CA TYR A 57 4.42 -6.49 -17.99
C TYR A 57 5.08 -7.87 -18.00
N MET A 58 6.17 -8.03 -18.75
CA MET A 58 7.00 -9.22 -18.66
C MET A 58 7.53 -9.28 -17.22
N GLU A 59 7.57 -10.47 -16.61
CA GLU A 59 7.89 -10.73 -15.20
C GLU A 59 9.29 -10.23 -14.73
N GLY A 60 10.06 -9.57 -15.61
CA GLY A 60 11.32 -8.86 -15.31
C GLY A 60 11.34 -7.39 -15.74
N SER A 61 10.19 -6.79 -16.08
CA SER A 61 10.08 -5.37 -16.48
C SER A 61 9.75 -4.44 -15.30
N ILE A 62 9.54 -5.01 -14.12
CA ILE A 62 9.37 -4.24 -12.89
C ILE A 62 10.70 -3.55 -12.63
N PRO A 63 10.75 -2.20 -12.61
CA PRO A 63 11.98 -1.49 -12.29
C PRO A 63 12.50 -1.93 -10.92
N MET A 64 13.81 -2.08 -10.78
CA MET A 64 14.47 -2.63 -9.59
C MET A 64 14.02 -1.96 -8.28
N GLU A 65 13.78 -0.65 -8.33
CA GLU A 65 13.27 0.18 -7.22
C GLU A 65 11.93 -0.31 -6.64
N TRP A 66 11.07 -0.92 -7.46
CA TRP A 66 9.76 -1.42 -7.02
C TRP A 66 9.85 -2.81 -6.39
N ASP A 67 10.77 -3.66 -6.86
CA ASP A 67 11.02 -4.98 -6.27
C ASP A 67 11.54 -4.86 -4.82
N GLU A 68 12.34 -3.81 -4.54
CA GLU A 68 12.77 -3.49 -3.18
C GLU A 68 11.61 -3.11 -2.24
N LEU A 69 10.60 -2.40 -2.76
CA LEU A 69 9.43 -2.02 -1.97
C LEU A 69 8.59 -3.25 -1.58
N LEU A 70 8.35 -4.15 -2.53
CA LEU A 70 7.67 -5.43 -2.31
C LEU A 70 8.42 -6.29 -1.26
N LYS A 71 9.75 -6.34 -1.36
CA LYS A 71 10.59 -7.03 -0.37
C LYS A 71 10.48 -6.40 1.02
N ASN A 72 10.44 -5.06 1.12
CA ASN A 72 10.31 -4.35 2.39
C ASN A 72 9.03 -4.74 3.15
N GLU A 73 7.91 -4.86 2.45
CA GLU A 73 6.64 -5.32 3.05
C GLU A 73 6.79 -6.71 3.67
N SER A 74 7.38 -7.65 2.94
CA SER A 74 7.64 -9.00 3.44
C SER A 74 8.58 -9.01 4.66
N TYR A 75 9.60 -8.14 4.67
CA TYR A 75 10.52 -8.02 5.81
C TYR A 75 9.82 -7.49 7.06
N ARG A 76 8.92 -6.52 6.91
CA ARG A 76 8.14 -5.99 8.05
C ARG A 76 7.25 -7.05 8.67
N GLU A 77 6.62 -7.91 7.87
CA GLU A 77 5.82 -9.01 8.37
C GLU A 77 6.67 -10.03 9.14
N GLN A 78 7.84 -10.40 8.60
CA GLN A 78 8.77 -11.30 9.28
C GLN A 78 9.25 -10.73 10.63
N ILE A 79 9.53 -9.42 10.69
CA ILE A 79 9.94 -8.75 11.94
C ILE A 79 8.80 -8.82 12.97
N LYS A 80 7.55 -8.57 12.56
CA LYS A 80 6.38 -8.67 13.45
C LYS A 80 6.19 -10.07 14.00
N LEU A 81 6.35 -11.10 13.16
CA LEU A 81 6.24 -12.49 13.59
C LEU A 81 7.33 -12.85 14.60
N LYS A 82 8.59 -12.48 14.31
CA LYS A 82 9.71 -12.70 15.23
C LYS A 82 9.53 -11.95 16.55
N ALA A 83 9.00 -10.74 16.53
CA ALA A 83 8.74 -9.97 17.75
C ALA A 83 7.73 -10.68 18.67
N LYS A 84 6.63 -11.20 18.10
CA LYS A 84 5.65 -11.99 18.84
C LYS A 84 6.24 -13.27 19.42
N GLU A 85 7.06 -13.98 18.62
CA GLU A 85 7.73 -15.20 19.09
C GLU A 85 8.68 -14.90 20.28
N VAL A 86 9.39 -13.77 20.24
CA VAL A 86 10.25 -13.34 21.35
C VAL A 86 9.42 -12.98 22.58
N GLU A 87 8.31 -12.28 22.41
CA GLU A 87 7.39 -11.93 23.51
C GLU A 87 6.81 -13.19 24.19
N GLU A 88 6.39 -14.18 23.40
CA GLU A 88 5.91 -15.47 23.91
C GLU A 88 7.00 -16.23 24.67
N LYS A 89 8.24 -16.21 24.17
CA LYS A 89 9.39 -16.81 24.85
C LYS A 89 9.71 -16.11 26.16
N ASP A 90 9.68 -14.78 26.19
CA ASP A 90 9.91 -14.00 27.41
C ASP A 90 8.84 -14.28 28.46
N LEU A 91 7.56 -14.28 28.06
CA LEU A 91 6.44 -14.69 28.93
C LEU A 91 6.62 -16.11 29.48
N ALA A 92 7.04 -17.05 28.63
CA ALA A 92 7.29 -18.42 29.06
C ALA A 92 8.45 -18.54 30.06
N LEU A 93 9.50 -17.72 29.91
CA LEU A 93 10.58 -17.64 30.89
C LEU A 93 10.10 -17.02 32.20
N GLN A 94 9.39 -15.89 32.15
CA GLN A 94 8.80 -15.27 33.33
C GLN A 94 7.92 -16.25 34.10
N ASN A 95 7.06 -17.01 33.41
CA ASN A 95 6.20 -18.02 34.05
C ASN A 95 7.01 -19.11 34.77
N LYS A 96 8.11 -19.58 34.19
CA LYS A 96 9.01 -20.54 34.85
C LYS A 96 9.68 -19.93 36.08
N GLU A 97 10.15 -18.69 35.98
CA GLU A 97 10.75 -17.97 37.11
C GLU A 97 9.74 -17.74 38.26
N TYR A 98 8.46 -17.53 37.93
CA TYR A 98 7.37 -17.49 38.91
C TYR A 98 7.13 -18.86 39.56
N GLU A 99 7.09 -19.95 38.78
CA GLU A 99 6.92 -21.32 39.30
C GLU A 99 8.08 -21.72 40.22
N GLU A 100 9.31 -21.32 39.88
CA GLU A 100 10.52 -21.55 40.68
C GLU A 100 10.62 -20.60 41.88
N GLY A 101 9.74 -19.60 41.99
CA GLY A 101 9.69 -18.64 43.10
C GLY A 101 10.86 -17.64 43.11
N LEU A 102 11.56 -17.49 41.98
CA LEU A 102 12.67 -16.55 41.83
C LEU A 102 12.19 -15.11 41.68
N VAL A 103 10.97 -14.92 41.18
CA VAL A 103 10.34 -13.60 40.99
C VAL A 103 9.08 -13.51 41.85
N ALA A 104 8.98 -12.45 42.66
CA ALA A 104 7.78 -12.19 43.45
C ALA A 104 6.59 -11.90 42.54
N THR A 105 5.46 -12.58 42.76
CA THR A 105 4.22 -12.23 42.06
C THR A 105 3.91 -10.76 42.31
N PRO A 106 3.67 -9.94 41.28
CA PRO A 106 3.22 -8.58 41.50
C PRO A 106 1.86 -8.69 42.17
N VAL A 107 1.84 -8.46 43.49
CA VAL A 107 0.61 -8.37 44.26
C VAL A 107 -0.24 -7.34 43.54
N LYS A 108 -1.37 -7.78 42.97
CA LYS A 108 -2.38 -6.88 42.40
C LYS A 108 -2.90 -6.04 43.56
N THR A 109 -2.19 -4.96 43.87
CA THR A 109 -2.65 -4.01 44.85
C THR A 109 -3.86 -3.35 44.24
N LEU A 110 -5.03 -3.56 44.84
CA LEU A 110 -6.19 -2.74 44.55
C LEU A 110 -5.86 -1.34 45.04
N THR A 111 -5.19 -0.54 44.19
CA THR A 111 -5.00 0.88 44.44
C THR A 111 -6.39 1.49 44.52
N LYS A 112 -6.85 1.79 45.74
CA LYS A 112 -8.15 2.41 45.98
C LYS A 112 -7.90 3.89 46.27
N GLY A 113 -8.12 4.75 45.28
CA GLY A 113 -7.90 6.20 45.43
C GLY A 113 -7.89 6.96 44.10
N HIS A 114 -7.72 8.29 44.19
CA HIS A 114 -7.71 9.18 43.02
C HIS A 114 -6.66 8.79 41.95
N ALA A 115 -5.51 8.25 42.37
CA ALA A 115 -4.43 7.84 41.47
C ALA A 115 -4.68 6.51 40.74
N ALA A 116 -5.75 5.78 41.08
CA ALA A 116 -6.10 4.51 40.45
C ALA A 116 -7.02 4.63 39.23
N THR A 117 -7.42 5.86 38.89
CA THR A 117 -8.30 6.12 37.76
C THR A 117 -7.52 5.94 36.46
N THR A 118 -7.85 4.90 35.70
CA THR A 118 -7.29 4.62 34.36
C THR A 118 -8.00 5.41 33.25
N SER A 119 -8.35 6.67 33.52
CA SER A 119 -9.16 7.50 32.60
C SER A 119 -8.38 8.13 31.45
N PHE A 120 -7.05 8.01 31.42
CA PHE A 120 -6.25 8.64 30.37
C PHE A 120 -6.55 7.99 29.01
N GLY A 121 -7.24 8.73 28.13
CA GLY A 121 -7.58 8.31 26.76
C GLY A 121 -8.91 7.56 26.59
N LYS A 122 -9.74 7.45 27.63
CA LYS A 122 -11.10 6.88 27.51
C LYS A 122 -12.12 7.99 27.36
N GLU A 123 -12.82 8.04 26.21
CA GLU A 123 -13.99 8.90 25.98
C GLU A 123 -15.27 8.29 26.57
N GLU A 124 -15.23 7.88 27.84
CA GLU A 124 -16.44 7.47 28.55
C GLU A 124 -17.11 8.74 29.10
N ILE A 125 -17.99 9.33 28.30
CA ILE A 125 -18.81 10.47 28.71
C ILE A 125 -19.87 9.94 29.69
N SER A 126 -19.69 10.19 30.99
CA SER A 126 -20.74 9.87 31.97
C SER A 126 -21.97 10.75 31.70
N GLU A 127 -23.13 10.14 31.49
CA GLU A 127 -24.40 10.86 31.27
C GLU A 127 -24.84 11.66 32.50
N ASP A 128 -24.42 11.22 33.69
CA ASP A 128 -24.72 11.92 34.94
C ASP A 128 -23.75 13.09 35.17
N PRO A 129 -24.23 14.31 35.44
CA PRO A 129 -23.36 15.41 35.81
C PRO A 129 -22.68 15.09 37.15
N HIS A 130 -21.39 14.77 37.11
CA HIS A 130 -20.60 14.54 38.32
C HIS A 130 -20.27 15.89 38.99
N SER A 131 -21.26 16.46 39.70
CA SER A 131 -21.09 17.69 40.45
C SER A 131 -20.38 17.41 41.78
N THR A 132 -19.05 17.49 41.78
CA THR A 132 -18.23 17.46 43.02
C THR A 132 -18.32 18.78 43.80
N GLY A 133 -19.08 19.75 43.30
CA GLY A 133 -19.10 21.13 43.80
C GLY A 133 -19.81 21.35 45.13
N ASN A 134 -20.65 20.41 45.61
CA ASN A 134 -21.51 20.66 46.77
C ASN A 134 -21.16 19.85 48.04
N THR A 135 -20.12 19.02 48.00
CA THR A 135 -19.70 18.18 49.15
C THR A 135 -18.53 18.77 49.92
N PHE A 136 -17.92 19.86 49.42
CA PHE A 136 -16.84 20.54 50.15
C PHE A 136 -17.43 21.41 51.26
N GLN A 137 -17.26 20.97 52.51
CA GLN A 137 -17.53 21.76 53.71
C GLN A 137 -16.21 22.43 54.12
N PRO A 138 -15.95 23.71 53.78
CA PRO A 138 -14.69 24.39 54.07
C PRO A 138 -14.39 24.60 55.58
N GLY A 139 -15.24 24.13 56.50
CA GLY A 139 -15.15 24.39 57.93
C GLY A 139 -14.34 23.39 58.77
N SER A 140 -13.79 22.32 58.19
CA SER A 140 -13.19 21.23 58.99
C SER A 140 -11.71 21.39 59.33
N TRP A 141 -11.04 22.48 58.92
CA TRP A 141 -9.65 22.74 59.28
C TRP A 141 -9.53 23.96 60.20
N MET A 142 -9.61 23.71 61.50
CA MET A 142 -9.18 24.67 62.52
C MET A 142 -7.82 24.22 63.08
N PRO A 143 -6.70 24.89 62.74
CA PRO A 143 -5.44 24.62 63.41
C PRO A 143 -5.55 25.03 64.88
N ASN A 144 -5.16 24.14 65.78
CA ASN A 144 -5.20 24.36 67.22
C ASN A 144 -4.29 25.55 67.60
N PRO A 145 -4.81 26.65 68.18
CA PRO A 145 -3.95 27.73 68.64
C PRO A 145 -3.13 27.23 69.83
N LYS A 146 -1.81 27.10 69.63
CA LYS A 146 -0.87 26.74 70.70
C LYS A 146 -0.74 27.92 71.67
N LYS A 147 -1.18 27.69 72.92
CA LYS A 147 -0.92 28.42 74.19
C LYS A 147 -1.23 29.91 74.24
#